data_AF-R6SMQ0-F1
#
_entry.id   AF-R6SMQ0-F1
#
_cell.length_a   1.000
_cell.length_b   1.000
_cell.length_c   1.000
_cell.angle_alpha   90.00
_cell.angle_beta   90.00
_cell.angle_gamma   90.00
#
_symmetry.space_group_name_H-M   'P 1'
#
loop_
_entity.id
_entity.type
_entity.pdbx_description
1 polymer ?
#
loop_
_entity_poly.entity_id
_entity_poly.type
_entity_poly.pdbx_seq_one_letter_code
_entity_poly.pdbx_strand_id
1 'polypeptide(L)'
;MITILKNNIITDKLVFEAKDGDTPVGSVVCTTDGETLFVEKLETQYIMLVDGLMRTAMNYASNHFINKCTVNMQSETVWNELLKRGFVQNNDNHISDIDNFFTSHKSCKK
;
A
#
# COMPACT_ATOMS: atom_id res chain seq x y z
N MET A 1 -31.91 -17.37 -0.40
CA MET A 1 -30.47 -17.26 -0.71
C MET A 1 -30.29 -15.98 -1.49
N ILE A 2 -29.54 -15.02 -0.95
CA ILE A 2 -29.22 -13.78 -1.67
C ILE A 2 -27.82 -13.98 -2.24
N THR A 3 -27.69 -13.93 -3.57
CA THR A 3 -26.39 -14.00 -4.25
C THR A 3 -25.98 -12.58 -4.59
N ILE A 4 -25.00 -12.04 -3.85
CA ILE A 4 -24.40 -10.74 -4.17
C ILE A 4 -23.32 -11.01 -5.22
N LEU A 5 -23.57 -10.58 -6.46
CA LEU A 5 -22.57 -10.61 -7.51
C LEU A 5 -21.60 -9.45 -7.26
N LYS A 6 -20.42 -9.73 -6.69
CA LYS A 6 -19.32 -8.76 -6.63
C LYS A 6 -18.81 -8.59 -8.06
N ASN A 7 -18.81 -7.36 -8.56
CA ASN A 7 -18.26 -7.07 -9.87
C ASN A 7 -16.74 -7.24 -9.79
N ASN A 8 -16.22 -8.41 -10.20
CA ASN A 8 -14.82 -8.83 -10.03
C ASN A 8 -13.84 -8.12 -10.99
N ILE A 9 -14.23 -7.01 -11.61
CA ILE A 9 -13.38 -6.25 -12.54
C ILE A 9 -13.31 -4.82 -12.04
N ILE A 10 -12.69 -4.63 -10.88
CA ILE A 10 -12.21 -3.32 -10.45
C ILE A 10 -10.70 -3.34 -10.71
N THR A 11 -10.30 -3.24 -11.97
CA THR A 11 -8.89 -2.98 -12.33
C THR A 11 -8.63 -1.47 -12.24
N ASP A 12 -9.00 -0.86 -11.11
CA ASP A 12 -8.80 0.56 -10.92
C ASP A 12 -7.32 0.81 -10.66
N LYS A 13 -6.73 1.63 -11.53
CA LYS A 13 -5.42 2.21 -11.27
C LYS A 13 -5.59 3.35 -10.28
N LEU A 14 -5.05 3.16 -9.09
CA LEU A 14 -5.08 4.12 -7.99
C LEU A 14 -3.76 4.88 -7.98
N VAL A 15 -3.84 6.20 -7.84
CA VAL A 15 -2.67 7.06 -7.69
C VAL A 15 -2.91 7.99 -6.51
N PHE A 16 -2.06 7.88 -5.49
CA PHE A 16 -2.08 8.78 -4.34
C PHE A 16 -0.83 9.65 -4.39
N GLU A 17 -1.02 10.96 -4.30
CA GLU A 17 0.07 11.94 -4.36
C GLU A 17 0.26 12.62 -3.01
N ALA A 18 1.51 12.72 -2.56
CA ALA A 18 1.91 13.64 -1.51
C ALA A 18 2.29 14.98 -2.15
N LYS A 19 1.73 16.07 -1.64
CA LYS A 19 1.97 17.43 -2.14
C LYS A 19 2.52 18.34 -1.05
N ASP A 20 3.44 19.21 -1.43
CA ASP A 20 3.85 20.37 -0.65
C ASP A 20 3.25 21.63 -1.33
N GLY A 21 2.18 22.16 -0.72
CA GLY A 21 1.27 23.07 -1.40
C GLY A 21 0.64 22.41 -2.64
N ASP A 22 0.82 23.01 -3.81
CA ASP A 22 0.35 22.47 -5.09
C ASP A 22 1.39 21.57 -5.79
N THR A 23 2.60 21.45 -5.24
CA THR A 23 3.71 20.73 -5.88
C THR A 23 3.72 19.26 -5.47
N PRO A 24 3.63 18.29 -6.40
CA PRO A 24 3.76 16.88 -6.08
C PRO A 24 5.21 16.53 -5.72
N VAL A 25 5.38 15.93 -4.54
CA VAL A 25 6.69 15.57 -3.96
C VAL A 25 6.87 14.06 -3.80
N GLY A 26 5.80 13.30 -3.94
CA GLY A 26 5.83 11.84 -3.99
C GLY A 26 4.50 11.25 -4.42
N SER A 27 4.51 9.98 -4.82
CA SER A 27 3.33 9.24 -5.21
C SER A 27 3.46 7.76 -4.95
N VAL A 28 2.32 7.10 -4.80
CA VAL A 28 2.21 5.64 -4.85
C VAL A 28 1.13 5.27 -5.86
N VAL A 29 1.47 4.33 -6.74
CA VAL A 29 0.60 3.79 -7.78
C VAL A 29 0.25 2.36 -7.40
N CYS A 30 -1.04 2.05 -7.41
CA CYS A 30 -1.54 0.74 -7.07
C CYS A 30 -2.58 0.26 -8.08
N THR A 31 -2.75 -1.06 -8.15
CA THR A 31 -3.90 -1.72 -8.77
C THR A 31 -4.54 -2.65 -7.74
N THR A 32 -5.75 -3.12 -8.02
CA THR A 32 -6.39 -4.17 -7.21
C THR A 32 -7.15 -5.14 -8.11
N ASP A 33 -7.33 -6.36 -7.63
CA ASP A 33 -8.24 -7.36 -8.20
C ASP A 33 -9.53 -7.51 -7.36
N GLY A 34 -9.70 -6.67 -6.33
CA GLY A 34 -10.81 -6.74 -5.38
C GLY A 34 -10.60 -7.69 -4.20
N GLU A 35 -9.46 -8.38 -4.12
CA GLU A 35 -9.01 -9.20 -2.99
C GLU A 35 -7.63 -8.76 -2.45
N THR A 36 -6.74 -8.36 -3.36
CA THR A 36 -5.37 -7.91 -3.09
C THR A 36 -5.14 -6.52 -3.68
N LEU A 37 -4.43 -5.67 -2.94
CA LEU A 37 -3.85 -4.44 -3.44
C LEU A 37 -2.43 -4.72 -3.96
N PHE A 38 -2.11 -4.30 -5.17
CA PHE A 38 -0.77 -4.41 -5.73
C PHE A 38 -0.15 -3.02 -5.76
N VAL A 39 0.89 -2.79 -4.95
CA VAL A 39 1.68 -1.56 -5.00
C VAL A 39 2.74 -1.72 -6.09
N GLU A 40 2.56 -1.02 -7.20
CA GLU A 40 3.37 -1.17 -8.41
C GLU A 40 4.53 -0.18 -8.48
N LYS A 41 4.33 1.00 -7.90
CA LYS A 41 5.32 2.07 -7.94
C LYS A 41 5.19 2.95 -6.71
N LEU A 42 6.31 3.30 -6.10
CA LEU A 42 6.38 4.35 -5.09
C LEU A 42 7.60 5.22 -5.38
N GLU A 43 7.34 6.50 -5.65
CA GLU A 43 8.38 7.48 -5.96
C GLU A 43 8.23 8.66 -5.02
N THR A 44 9.34 9.16 -4.48
CA THR A 44 9.31 10.33 -3.61
C THR A 44 10.67 10.98 -3.59
N GLN A 45 10.68 12.31 -3.53
CA GLN A 45 11.91 13.10 -3.31
C GLN A 45 12.38 12.99 -1.85
N TYR A 46 11.48 12.61 -0.94
CA TYR A 46 11.74 12.55 0.49
C TYR A 46 11.48 11.14 1.02
N ILE A 47 12.53 10.48 1.52
CA ILE A 47 12.45 9.11 2.04
C ILE A 47 11.45 8.98 3.20
N MET A 48 11.26 10.05 3.97
CA MET A 48 10.29 10.11 5.07
C MET A 48 8.84 9.89 4.63
N LEU A 49 8.52 10.13 3.35
CA LEU A 49 7.16 9.97 2.81
C LEU A 49 6.82 8.52 2.44
N VAL A 50 7.81 7.62 2.36
CA VAL A 50 7.58 6.21 1.98
C VAL A 50 6.54 5.55 2.88
N ASP A 51 6.64 5.74 4.20
CA ASP A 51 5.69 5.19 5.17
C ASP A 51 4.28 5.75 5.00
N GLY A 52 4.16 7.08 4.88
CA GLY A 52 2.87 7.74 4.70
C GLY A 52 2.17 7.32 3.40
N LEU A 53 2.91 7.22 2.30
CA LEU A 53 2.39 6.77 1.01
C LEU A 53 1.92 5.32 1.07
N MET A 54 2.73 4.40 1.62
CA MET A 54 2.33 3.00 1.79
C MET A 54 1.08 2.85 2.66
N ARG A 55 1.04 3.54 3.81
CA ARG A 55 -0.12 3.50 4.71
C ARG A 55 -1.36 4.08 4.06
N THR A 56 -1.22 5.10 3.22
CA THR A 56 -2.35 5.67 2.46
C THR A 56 -2.94 4.62 1.54
N ALA A 57 -2.11 3.91 0.78
CA ALA A 57 -2.54 2.84 -0.12
C ALA A 57 -3.19 1.67 0.64
N MET A 58 -2.59 1.21 1.73
CA MET A 58 -3.14 0.13 2.57
C MET A 58 -4.42 0.53 3.31
N ASN A 59 -4.54 1.81 3.72
CA ASN A 59 -5.76 2.32 4.34
C ASN A 59 -6.90 2.38 3.31
N TYR A 60 -6.62 2.75 2.05
CA TYR A 60 -7.60 2.60 0.98
C TYR A 60 -8.06 1.15 0.87
N ALA A 61 -7.13 0.19 0.79
CA ALA A 61 -7.47 -1.23 0.70
C ALA A 61 -8.37 -1.70 1.85
N SER A 62 -8.00 -1.39 3.10
CA SER A 62 -8.79 -1.76 4.29
C SER A 62 -10.21 -1.15 4.23
N ASN A 63 -10.36 0.13 3.86
CA ASN A 63 -11.67 0.77 3.69
C ASN A 63 -12.52 0.18 2.56
N HIS A 64 -11.90 -0.55 1.62
CA HIS A 64 -12.56 -1.26 0.53
C HIS A 64 -12.62 -2.79 0.75
N PHE A 65 -12.44 -3.26 1.99
CA PHE A 65 -12.50 -4.66 2.39
C PHE A 65 -11.48 -5.55 1.65
N ILE A 66 -10.35 -4.96 1.26
CA ILE A 66 -9.17 -5.65 0.71
C ILE A 66 -8.18 -5.81 1.87
N ASN A 67 -7.88 -7.04 2.27
CA ASN A 67 -7.02 -7.31 3.42
C ASN A 67 -5.62 -7.81 3.06
N LYS A 68 -5.30 -7.88 1.77
CA LYS A 68 -4.00 -8.33 1.27
C LYS A 68 -3.31 -7.23 0.49
N CYS A 69 -2.00 -7.11 0.62
CA CYS A 69 -1.18 -6.18 -0.15
C CYS A 69 0.06 -6.89 -0.67
N THR A 70 0.42 -6.70 -1.93
CA THR A 70 1.67 -7.17 -2.51
C THR A 70 2.46 -5.96 -3.00
N VAL A 71 3.73 -5.88 -2.61
CA VAL A 71 4.61 -4.77 -2.95
C VAL A 71 5.59 -5.18 -4.05
N ASN A 72 5.45 -4.58 -5.22
CA ASN A 72 6.34 -4.80 -6.36
C ASN A 72 7.17 -3.53 -6.57
N MET A 73 8.32 -3.44 -5.90
CA MET A 73 9.17 -2.23 -5.97
C MET A 73 10.42 -2.47 -6.82
N GLN A 74 10.72 -1.53 -7.73
CA GLN A 74 11.95 -1.54 -8.51
C GLN A 74 13.09 -0.73 -7.86
N SER A 75 12.75 0.28 -7.06
CA SER A 75 13.73 1.13 -6.39
C SER A 75 14.30 0.43 -5.15
N GLU A 76 15.61 0.16 -5.16
CA GLU A 76 16.33 -0.44 -4.03
C GLU A 76 16.29 0.45 -2.78
N THR A 77 16.37 1.77 -2.95
CA THR A 77 16.29 2.72 -1.83
C THR A 77 14.94 2.66 -1.13
N VAL A 78 13.84 2.65 -1.90
CA VAL A 78 12.49 2.52 -1.34
C VAL A 78 12.32 1.13 -0.72
N TRP A 79 12.75 0.07 -1.40
CA TRP A 79 12.69 -1.29 -0.88
C TRP A 79 13.38 -1.44 0.48
N ASN A 80 14.58 -0.90 0.63
CA ASN A 80 15.33 -0.91 1.90
C ASN A 80 14.60 -0.15 3.02
N GLU A 81 13.91 0.93 2.70
CA GLU A 81 13.11 1.66 3.69
C GLU A 81 11.86 0.88 4.11
N LEU A 82 11.21 0.19 3.16
CA LEU A 82 10.08 -0.69 3.43
C LEU A 82 10.48 -1.90 4.30
N LEU A 83 11.65 -2.50 4.03
CA LEU A 83 12.24 -3.56 4.85
C LEU A 83 12.46 -3.09 6.30
N LYS A 84 13.11 -1.93 6.49
CA LYS A 84 13.35 -1.36 7.82
C LYS A 84 12.07 -1.13 8.63
N ARG A 85 10.99 -0.79 7.93
CA ARG A 85 9.68 -0.48 8.53
C ARG A 85 8.77 -1.70 8.69
N GLY A 86 9.16 -2.86 8.17
CA GLY A 86 8.41 -4.11 8.29
C GLY A 86 7.26 -4.27 7.29
N PHE A 87 7.18 -3.43 6.25
CA PHE A 87 6.18 -3.60 5.19
C PHE A 87 6.50 -4.79 4.28
N VAL A 88 7.78 -5.15 4.15
CA VAL A 88 8.27 -6.31 3.41
C VAL A 88 9.36 -6.99 4.22
N GLN A 89 9.65 -8.25 3.90
CA GLN A 89 10.75 -9.03 4.45
C GLN A 89 11.63 -9.55 3.31
N ASN A 90 12.85 -10.02 3.61
CA ASN A 90 13.86 -10.37 2.59
C ASN A 90 13.37 -11.30 1.47
N ASN A 91 12.39 -12.17 1.75
CA ASN A 91 11.79 -13.10 0.78
C ASN A 91 10.26 -12.98 0.68
N ASP A 92 9.67 -11.99 1.32
CA ASP A 92 8.22 -11.84 1.39
C ASP A 92 7.82 -10.38 1.14
N ASN A 93 7.24 -10.16 -0.03
CA ASN A 93 6.72 -8.87 -0.45
C ASN A 93 5.20 -8.78 -0.25
N HIS A 94 4.61 -9.76 0.42
CA HIS A 94 3.19 -9.91 0.63
C HIS A 94 2.82 -9.65 2.09
N ILE A 95 1.84 -8.78 2.28
CA ILE A 95 1.16 -8.54 3.55
C ILE A 95 -0.18 -9.28 3.44
N SER A 96 -0.30 -10.38 4.16
CA SER A 96 -1.50 -11.25 4.11
C SER A 96 -2.65 -10.77 5.00
N ASP A 97 -2.37 -9.84 5.91
CA ASP A 97 -3.34 -9.28 6.86
C ASP A 97 -3.02 -7.81 7.16
N ILE A 98 -3.64 -6.92 6.38
CA ILE A 98 -3.51 -5.46 6.54
C ILE A 98 -4.06 -4.99 7.89
N ASP A 99 -5.17 -5.56 8.34
CA ASP A 99 -5.79 -5.18 9.62
C ASP A 99 -4.89 -5.53 10.81
N ASN A 100 -4.30 -6.72 10.79
CA ASN A 100 -3.30 -7.09 11.78
C ASN A 100 -2.03 -6.23 11.66
N PHE A 101 -1.60 -5.88 10.45
CA PHE A 101 -0.48 -4.95 10.26
C PHE A 101 -0.75 -3.60 10.96
N PHE A 102 -1.95 -3.03 10.84
CA PHE A 102 -2.26 -1.76 11.51
C PHE A 102 -2.40 -1.87 13.04
N THR A 103 -2.78 -3.03 13.57
CA THR A 103 -3.06 -3.19 15.01
C THR A 103 -1.88 -3.74 15.83
N SER A 104 -1.03 -4.57 15.21
CA SER A 104 0.08 -5.25 15.88
C SER A 104 1.43 -4.54 15.74
N HIS A 105 1.63 -3.74 14.69
CA HIS A 105 2.91 -3.07 14.50
C HIS A 105 3.16 -2.05 15.62
N LYS A 106 4.31 -2.14 16.29
CA LYS A 106 4.68 -1.26 17.41
C LYS A 106 4.66 0.24 17.05
N SER A 107 4.83 0.57 15.77
CA SER A 107 4.77 1.93 15.21
C SER A 107 3.35 2.43 14.89
N CYS A 108 2.33 1.56 14.96
CA CYS A 108 0.93 1.87 14.65
C CYS A 108 0.06 2.06 15.90
N LYS A 109 0.62 1.94 17.12
CA LYS A 109 -0.12 2.23 18.34
C LYS A 109 -0.45 3.72 18.37
N LYS A 110 -1.76 4.02 18.44
CA LYS A 110 -2.28 5.37 18.69
C LYS A 110 -1.65 6.01 19.92
#